data_AF-K1TGQ2-F1
#
_entry.id   AF-K1TGQ2-F1
#
_cell.length_a   1.000
_cell.length_b   1.000
_cell.length_c   1.000
_cell.angle_alpha   90.00
_cell.angle_beta   90.00
_cell.angle_gamma   90.00
#
_symmetry.space_group_name_H-M   'P 1'
#
loop_
_entity.id
_entity.type
_entity.pdbx_description
1 polymer ?
#
loop_
_entity_poly.entity_id
_entity_poly.type
_entity_poly.pdbx_seq_one_letter_code
_entity_poly.pdbx_strand_id
1 'polypeptide(L)'
;CRSKSEFIEKAVQFYIDHLTAEDQRSMLPNAMLSAMKSIVAESDNRICRLLFKMAVELAVTMNVVAANSDIDDITLERLKGECVKEVKRLNGNFTFRDANDWQRG
;
A
#
# COMPACT_ATOMS: atom_id res chain seq x y z
N CYS A 1 18.09 28.63 -40.27
CA CYS A 1 16.82 28.84 -40.99
C CYS A 1 17.16 29.27 -42.42
N ARG A 2 16.56 28.63 -43.43
CA ARG A 2 16.79 28.83 -44.86
C ARG A 2 15.93 29.96 -45.45
N SER A 3 14.93 30.45 -44.71
CA SER A 3 14.10 31.60 -45.09
C SER A 3 13.67 32.39 -43.85
N LYS A 4 13.22 33.64 -44.08
CA LYS A 4 12.61 34.48 -43.03
C LYS A 4 11.38 33.81 -42.43
N SER A 5 10.57 33.14 -43.25
CA SER A 5 9.39 32.41 -42.79
C SER A 5 9.76 31.26 -41.85
N GLU A 6 10.79 30.46 -42.19
CA GLU A 6 11.25 29.36 -41.32
C GLU A 6 11.82 29.89 -39.99
N PHE A 7 12.44 31.08 -40.00
CA PHE A 7 12.89 31.73 -38.78
C PHE A 7 11.72 32.17 -37.89
N ILE A 8 10.69 32.79 -38.49
CA ILE A 8 9.50 33.23 -37.75
C ILE A 8 8.74 32.02 -37.18
N GLU A 9 8.57 30.95 -37.96
CA GLU A 9 7.93 29.71 -37.50
C GLU A 9 8.64 29.11 -36.29
N LYS A 10 9.98 29.00 -36.37
CA LYS A 10 10.78 28.48 -35.26
C LYS A 10 10.76 29.38 -34.03
N ALA A 11 10.70 30.70 -34.22
CA ALA A 11 10.60 31.65 -33.12
C ALA A 11 9.23 31.58 -32.41
N VAL A 12 8.14 31.44 -33.18
CA VAL A 12 6.78 31.27 -32.63
C VAL A 12 6.66 29.94 -31.89
N GLN A 13 7.16 28.84 -32.48
CA GLN A 13 7.16 27.54 -31.82
C GLN A 13 7.95 27.57 -30.51
N PHE A 14 9.15 28.15 -30.54
CA PHE A 14 9.97 28.31 -29.33
C PHE A 14 9.26 29.13 -28.25
N TYR A 15 8.51 30.18 -28.62
CA TYR A 15 7.77 30.99 -27.65
C TYR A 15 6.56 30.25 -27.08
N ILE A 16 5.85 29.46 -27.89
CA ILE A 16 4.77 28.57 -27.40
C ILE A 16 5.34 27.53 -26.45
N ASP A 17 6.47 26.91 -26.81
CA ASP A 17 7.17 25.93 -25.97
C ASP A 17 7.67 26.56 -24.66
N HIS A 18 8.15 27.82 -24.72
CA HIS A 18 8.56 28.58 -23.55
C HIS A 18 7.37 28.93 -22.64
N LEU A 19 6.26 29.39 -23.22
CA LEU A 19 5.03 29.69 -22.47
C LEU A 19 4.41 28.43 -21.86
N THR A 20 4.48 27.29 -22.55
CA THR A 20 4.04 25.99 -22.00
C THR A 20 5.02 25.41 -20.99
N ALA A 21 6.31 25.75 -21.07
CA ALA A 21 7.30 25.43 -20.05
C ALA A 21 7.17 26.34 -18.81
N GLU A 22 6.76 27.60 -18.97
CA GLU A 22 6.36 28.48 -17.86
C GLU A 22 5.02 28.04 -17.26
N ASP A 23 4.08 27.58 -18.10
CA ASP A 23 2.80 26.97 -17.71
C ASP A 23 2.95 25.46 -17.46
N GLN A 24 3.89 25.10 -16.59
CA GLN A 24 4.25 23.74 -16.13
C GLN A 24 3.08 22.86 -15.62
N ARG A 25 1.81 23.29 -15.73
CA ARG A 25 0.70 22.79 -14.91
C ARG A 25 -0.35 21.93 -15.58
N SER A 26 -0.52 21.91 -16.91
CA SER A 26 -1.84 21.49 -17.43
C SER A 26 -1.97 20.06 -18.01
N MET A 27 -0.98 19.47 -18.69
CA MET A 27 -1.16 18.14 -19.32
C MET A 27 -0.26 17.02 -18.79
N LEU A 28 1.05 17.26 -18.66
CA LEU A 28 1.99 16.26 -18.11
C LEU A 28 1.69 15.89 -16.64
N PRO A 29 1.34 16.83 -15.74
CA PRO A 29 1.01 16.51 -14.35
C PRO A 29 -0.28 15.69 -14.24
N ASN A 30 -1.31 16.00 -15.04
CA ASN A 30 -2.62 15.37 -14.89
C ASN A 30 -2.64 13.91 -15.38
N ALA A 31 -1.99 13.61 -16.51
CA ALA A 31 -1.86 12.24 -16.98
C ALA A 31 -1.01 11.39 -16.00
N MET A 32 0.08 11.96 -15.48
CA MET A 32 0.92 11.30 -14.48
C MET A 32 0.18 11.09 -13.16
N LEU A 33 -0.53 12.10 -12.64
CA LEU A 33 -1.36 12.01 -11.43
C LEU A 33 -2.47 10.97 -11.61
N SER A 34 -3.11 10.92 -12.78
CA SER A 34 -4.13 9.91 -13.08
C SER A 34 -3.53 8.51 -13.10
N ALA A 35 -2.36 8.32 -13.72
CA ALA A 35 -1.66 7.04 -13.71
C ALA A 35 -1.28 6.62 -12.27
N MET A 36 -0.77 7.56 -11.46
CA MET A 36 -0.46 7.29 -10.04
C MET A 36 -1.70 6.90 -9.25
N LYS A 37 -2.84 7.60 -9.43
CA LYS A 37 -4.12 7.23 -8.81
C LYS A 37 -4.57 5.84 -9.24
N SER A 38 -4.46 5.51 -10.53
CA SER A 38 -4.79 4.18 -11.04
C SER A 38 -3.89 3.09 -10.45
N ILE A 39 -2.58 3.34 -10.33
CA ILE A 39 -1.63 2.39 -9.72
C ILE A 39 -1.99 2.15 -8.25
N VAL A 40 -2.25 3.22 -7.48
CA VAL A 40 -2.66 3.08 -6.07
C VAL A 40 -3.98 2.31 -5.97
N ALA A 41 -4.98 2.66 -6.78
CA ALA A 41 -6.26 1.96 -6.78
C ALA A 41 -6.12 0.48 -7.17
N GLU A 42 -5.28 0.15 -8.15
CA GLU A 42 -5.02 -1.23 -8.54
C GLU A 42 -4.28 -2.00 -7.42
N SER A 43 -3.31 -1.36 -6.79
CA SER A 43 -2.58 -1.89 -5.63
C SER A 43 -3.53 -2.17 -4.47
N ASP A 44 -4.39 -1.21 -4.09
CA ASP A 44 -5.37 -1.36 -3.03
C ASP A 44 -6.33 -2.51 -3.34
N ASN A 45 -6.85 -2.58 -4.57
CA ASN A 45 -7.70 -3.69 -5.00
C ASN A 45 -6.99 -5.05 -4.89
N ARG A 46 -5.71 -5.12 -5.28
CA ARG A 46 -4.90 -6.33 -5.15
C ARG A 46 -4.67 -6.69 -3.69
N ILE A 47 -4.31 -5.73 -2.84
CA ILE A 47 -4.10 -5.92 -1.40
C ILE A 47 -5.39 -6.39 -0.73
N CYS A 48 -6.53 -5.75 -0.98
CA CYS A 48 -7.83 -6.15 -0.44
C CYS A 48 -8.18 -7.60 -0.81
N ARG A 49 -7.96 -8.01 -2.07
CA ARG A 49 -8.17 -9.41 -2.50
C ARG A 49 -7.24 -10.39 -1.78
N LEU A 50 -5.98 -10.03 -1.57
CA LEU A 50 -5.03 -10.87 -0.84
C LEU A 50 -5.37 -10.94 0.65
N LEU A 51 -5.72 -9.82 1.28
CA LEU A 51 -6.19 -9.77 2.67
C LEU A 51 -7.45 -10.61 2.86
N PHE A 52 -8.38 -10.59 1.91
CA PHE A 52 -9.56 -11.46 1.96
C PHE A 52 -9.18 -12.94 1.94
N LYS A 53 -8.32 -13.37 1.01
CA LYS A 53 -7.84 -14.77 0.95
C LYS A 53 -7.13 -15.16 2.25
N MET A 54 -6.26 -14.29 2.76
CA MET A 54 -5.58 -14.51 4.04
C MET A 54 -6.56 -14.60 5.22
N ALA A 55 -7.62 -13.77 5.24
CA ALA A 55 -8.64 -13.82 6.28
C ALA A 55 -9.44 -15.13 6.22
N VAL A 56 -9.74 -15.65 5.03
CA VAL A 56 -10.38 -16.97 4.87
C VAL A 56 -9.50 -18.07 5.42
N GLU A 57 -8.23 -18.13 5.01
CA GLU A 57 -7.29 -19.15 5.51
C GLU A 57 -7.06 -19.04 7.02
N LEU A 58 -6.96 -17.81 7.55
CA LEU A 58 -6.85 -17.57 9.00
C LEU A 58 -8.12 -18.03 9.73
N ALA A 59 -9.31 -17.77 9.20
CA ALA A 59 -10.57 -18.23 9.80
C ALA A 59 -10.67 -19.75 9.83
N VAL A 60 -10.29 -20.43 8.74
CA VAL A 60 -10.20 -21.90 8.70
C VAL A 60 -9.21 -22.40 9.76
N THR A 61 -8.02 -21.81 9.82
CA THR A 61 -6.99 -22.17 10.80
C THR A 61 -7.48 -21.98 12.24
N MET A 62 -8.12 -20.85 12.54
CA MET A 62 -8.71 -20.58 13.86
C MET A 62 -9.76 -21.62 14.24
N ASN A 63 -10.63 -22.03 13.31
CA ASN A 63 -11.64 -23.06 13.56
C ASN A 63 -11.00 -24.43 13.82
N VAL A 64 -9.96 -24.80 13.06
CA VAL A 64 -9.22 -26.05 13.29
C VAL A 64 -8.55 -26.04 14.66
N VAL A 65 -7.90 -24.94 15.05
CA VAL A 65 -7.25 -24.80 16.36
C VAL A 65 -8.29 -24.88 17.48
N ALA A 66 -9.40 -24.13 17.37
CA ALA A 66 -10.47 -24.13 18.37
C ALA A 66 -11.12 -25.51 18.53
N ALA A 67 -11.30 -26.26 17.43
CA ALA A 67 -11.84 -27.62 17.50
C ALA A 67 -10.91 -28.62 18.21
N ASN A 68 -9.61 -28.31 18.32
CA ASN A 68 -8.60 -29.20 18.91
C ASN A 68 -7.99 -28.66 20.21
N SER A 69 -8.41 -27.48 20.67
CA SER A 69 -7.84 -26.79 21.84
C SER A 69 -8.93 -26.46 22.85
N ASP A 70 -8.67 -26.73 24.11
CA ASP A 70 -9.56 -26.35 25.22
C ASP A 70 -9.03 -25.05 25.86
N ILE A 71 -9.42 -23.91 25.26
CA ILE A 71 -9.03 -22.57 25.71
C ILE A 71 -10.30 -21.82 26.07
N ASP A 72 -10.37 -21.30 27.30
CA ASP A 72 -11.48 -20.46 27.75
C ASP A 72 -11.40 -19.03 27.18
N ASP A 73 -12.56 -18.38 27.06
CA ASP A 73 -12.69 -17.04 26.48
C ASP A 73 -11.84 -15.98 27.20
N ILE A 74 -11.65 -16.09 28.52
CA ILE A 74 -10.87 -15.11 29.30
C ILE A 74 -9.39 -15.25 28.94
N THR A 75 -8.88 -16.47 28.87
CA THR A 75 -7.51 -16.75 28.45
C THR A 75 -7.26 -16.29 27.02
N LEU A 76 -8.22 -16.52 26.11
CA LEU A 76 -8.12 -16.11 24.71
C LEU A 76 -8.07 -14.58 24.55
N GLU A 77 -8.96 -13.85 25.23
CA GLU A 77 -8.98 -12.39 25.15
C GLU A 77 -7.73 -11.76 25.78
N ARG A 78 -7.22 -12.35 26.87
CA ARG A 78 -5.94 -11.95 27.46
C ARG A 78 -4.78 -12.15 26.48
N LEU A 79 -4.69 -13.33 25.84
CA LEU A 79 -3.67 -13.62 24.85
C LEU A 79 -3.71 -12.59 23.70
N LYS A 80 -4.90 -12.29 23.18
CA LYS A 80 -5.08 -11.29 22.14
C LYS A 80 -4.59 -9.90 22.58
N GLY A 81 -4.92 -9.49 23.81
CA GLY A 81 -4.43 -8.23 24.38
C GLY A 81 -2.91 -8.15 24.44
N GLU A 82 -2.25 -9.22 24.90
CA GLU A 82 -0.78 -9.30 24.96
C GLU A 82 -0.14 -9.32 23.57
N CYS A 83 -0.67 -10.08 22.62
CA CYS A 83 -0.20 -10.06 21.23
C CYS A 83 -0.29 -8.66 20.61
N VAL A 84 -1.40 -7.92 20.85
CA VAL A 84 -1.54 -6.54 20.36
C VAL A 84 -0.48 -5.62 20.98
N LYS A 85 -0.21 -5.74 22.28
CA LYS A 85 0.83 -4.95 22.95
C LYS A 85 2.22 -5.24 22.37
N GLU A 86 2.56 -6.51 22.20
CA GLU A 86 3.87 -6.92 21.71
C GLU A 86 4.09 -6.53 20.24
N VAL A 87 3.09 -6.74 19.38
CA VAL A 87 3.15 -6.30 17.97
C VAL A 87 3.34 -4.79 17.88
N LYS A 88 2.66 -4.01 18.73
CA LYS A 88 2.87 -2.55 18.81
C LYS A 88 4.27 -2.20 19.32
N ARG A 89 4.72 -2.86 20.40
CA ARG A 89 6.05 -2.63 21.01
C ARG A 89 7.18 -2.93 20.03
N LEU A 90 7.01 -3.95 19.19
CA LEU A 90 8.00 -4.43 18.22
C LEU A 90 7.80 -3.88 16.80
N ASN A 91 6.88 -2.93 16.59
CA ASN A 91 6.53 -2.38 15.28
C ASN A 91 6.27 -3.45 14.21
N GLY A 92 5.53 -4.51 14.58
CA GLY A 92 5.21 -5.62 13.69
C GLY A 92 6.27 -6.71 13.58
N ASN A 93 7.46 -6.54 14.16
CA ASN A 93 8.52 -7.55 14.12
C ASN A 93 8.36 -8.61 15.23
N PHE A 94 7.19 -9.23 15.28
CA PHE A 94 6.86 -10.30 16.23
C PHE A 94 7.12 -11.66 15.58
N THR A 95 7.96 -12.47 16.21
CA THR A 95 8.40 -13.75 15.67
C THR A 95 7.77 -14.93 16.41
N PHE A 96 7.88 -16.12 15.82
CA PHE A 96 7.47 -17.35 16.50
C PHE A 96 8.26 -17.60 17.79
N ARG A 97 9.52 -17.19 17.85
CA ARG A 97 10.34 -17.31 19.07
C ARG A 97 9.73 -16.47 20.20
N ASP A 98 9.34 -15.23 19.90
CA ASP A 98 8.71 -14.34 20.89
C ASP A 98 7.41 -14.95 21.42
N ALA A 99 6.60 -15.54 20.54
CA ALA A 99 5.39 -16.26 20.94
C ALA A 99 5.69 -17.49 21.82
N ASN A 100 6.70 -18.29 21.46
CA ASN A 100 7.09 -19.48 22.21
C ASN A 100 7.66 -19.13 23.59
N ASP A 101 8.45 -18.06 23.68
CA ASP A 101 9.03 -17.60 24.94
C ASP A 101 7.90 -17.11 25.87
N TRP A 102 6.91 -16.39 25.34
CA TRP A 102 5.72 -15.97 26.11
C TRP A 102 4.92 -17.16 26.67
N GLN A 103 4.74 -18.23 25.88
CA GLN A 103 3.99 -19.42 26.33
C GLN A 103 4.71 -20.22 27.41
N ARG A 104 6.03 -20.05 27.56
CA ARG A 104 6.86 -20.77 28.54
C ARG A 104 6.99 -20.06 29.88
N GLY A 105 6.54 -18.81 29.98
CA GLY A 105 6.64 -17.97 31.18
C GLY A 105 7.95 -17.18 31.23
#